data_AF-A0A256YTT8-F1
#
_entry.id   AF-A0A256YTT8-F1
#
_cell.length_a   1.000
_cell.length_b   1.000
_cell.length_c   1.000
_cell.angle_alpha   90.00
_cell.angle_beta   90.00
_cell.angle_gamma   90.00
#
_symmetry.space_group_name_H-M   'P 1'
#
loop_
_entity.id
_entity.type
_entity.pdbx_description
1 polymer ?
#
loop_
_entity_poly.entity_id
_entity_poly.type
_entity_poly.pdbx_seq_one_letter_code
_entity_poly.pdbx_strand_id
1 'polypeptide(L)'
;MTSMTLPLPELPDSNWFELEILYLLSGSERYGNELLGILNDHLGEGSISSGKLYSDLKKMEKRGWISRTKRKREKGEGLLTRGVDRIYFEITDSGRSELSRAERYMTSWQFNSLLERSSERIRATLERILTYLREDSTVGIAVDTSKEGFSWAMELLPRSKGLNMVMLTMSFDTTGSGIPSMGMLSKEIPHFPARVDDIPLKNGYLDSAVSAIPLARVQDLERYISELVRVTKKGGRIAIIDISTEGSYLLENVIGRTLGWSDVGWRSIGIDDISGILSSRLQKVEIKRFGEHYLIWGRKRKPGNG
;
A
#
# COMPACT_ATOMS: atom_id res chain seq x y z
N MET A 1 -22.74 -6.04 -6.87
CA MET A 1 -21.32 -6.23 -7.23
C MET A 1 -20.51 -6.14 -5.96
N THR A 2 -19.82 -7.23 -5.65
CA THR A 2 -18.98 -7.45 -4.47
C THR A 2 -17.89 -6.38 -4.39
N SER A 3 -17.62 -5.86 -3.19
CA SER A 3 -16.44 -5.03 -2.89
C SER A 3 -15.20 -5.67 -3.52
N MET A 4 -14.44 -4.95 -4.33
CA MET A 4 -13.17 -5.45 -4.86
C MET A 4 -12.08 -5.15 -3.82
N THR A 5 -12.21 -5.73 -2.63
CA THR A 5 -11.08 -5.79 -1.69
C THR A 5 -9.92 -6.47 -2.40
N LEU A 6 -8.71 -5.90 -2.29
CA LEU A 6 -7.52 -6.56 -2.81
C LEU A 6 -7.48 -7.98 -2.23
N PRO A 7 -7.22 -9.00 -3.06
CA PRO A 7 -7.18 -10.37 -2.56
C PRO A 7 -6.15 -10.42 -1.43
N LEU A 8 -6.59 -10.91 -0.27
CA LEU A 8 -5.65 -11.12 0.83
C LEU A 8 -4.60 -12.15 0.36
N PRO A 9 -3.32 -11.95 0.72
CA PRO A 9 -2.31 -12.99 0.59
C PRO A 9 -2.77 -14.28 1.26
N GLU A 10 -2.09 -15.39 0.97
CA GLU A 10 -2.33 -16.63 1.69
C GLU A 10 -2.24 -16.41 3.21
N LEU A 11 -3.24 -16.93 3.93
CA LEU A 11 -3.24 -16.94 5.38
C LEU A 11 -1.99 -17.69 5.86
N PRO A 12 -1.22 -17.15 6.82
CA PRO A 12 -0.12 -17.89 7.40
C PRO A 12 -0.63 -19.16 8.11
N ASP A 13 0.17 -20.22 8.08
CA ASP A 13 -0.10 -21.48 8.79
C ASP A 13 0.19 -21.34 10.29
N SER A 14 1.03 -20.37 10.65
CA SER A 14 1.40 -20.05 12.01
C SER A 14 0.26 -19.34 12.74
N ASN A 15 0.02 -19.72 14.00
CA ASN A 15 -0.83 -18.93 14.88
C ASN A 15 -0.08 -17.72 15.48
N TRP A 16 -0.81 -16.83 16.15
CA TRP A 16 -0.23 -15.61 16.74
C TRP A 16 0.96 -15.86 17.68
N PHE A 17 0.94 -16.96 18.45
CA PHE A 17 1.98 -17.28 19.41
C PHE A 17 3.24 -17.82 18.71
N GLU A 18 3.06 -18.64 17.67
CA GLU A 18 4.16 -19.12 16.82
C GLU A 18 4.82 -17.94 16.07
N LEU A 19 4.03 -16.94 15.64
CA LEU A 19 4.55 -15.72 15.02
C LEU A 19 5.41 -14.88 15.95
N GLU A 20 5.00 -14.72 17.21
CA GLU A 20 5.81 -14.00 18.21
C GLU A 20 7.18 -14.67 18.38
N ILE A 21 7.22 -16.01 18.42
CA ILE A 21 8.47 -16.76 18.49
C ILE A 21 9.33 -16.53 17.23
N LEU A 22 8.74 -16.60 16.03
CA LEU A 22 9.47 -16.33 14.78
C LEU A 22 10.02 -14.90 14.76
N TYR A 23 9.24 -13.91 15.20
CA TYR A 23 9.68 -12.53 15.28
C TYR A 23 10.87 -12.36 16.23
N LEU A 24 10.81 -12.93 17.43
CA LEU A 24 11.90 -12.87 18.41
C LEU A 24 13.19 -13.53 17.90
N LEU A 25 13.07 -14.60 17.12
CA LEU A 25 14.19 -15.33 16.52
C LEU A 25 14.69 -14.72 15.20
N SER A 26 13.95 -13.78 14.60
CA SER A 26 14.34 -13.12 13.36
C SER A 26 15.62 -12.30 13.50
N GLY A 27 15.85 -11.73 14.70
CA GLY A 27 17.00 -10.88 15.01
C GLY A 27 18.25 -11.65 15.46
N SER A 28 18.09 -12.77 16.16
CA SER A 28 19.20 -13.65 16.56
C SER A 28 18.69 -14.99 17.08
N GLU A 29 19.57 -15.99 17.16
CA GLU A 29 19.30 -17.20 17.94
C GLU A 29 19.07 -16.85 19.43
N ARG A 30 18.29 -17.68 20.14
CA ARG A 30 17.98 -17.47 21.56
C ARG A 30 17.92 -18.75 22.36
N TYR A 31 18.24 -18.64 23.65
CA TYR A 31 18.11 -19.76 24.60
C TYR A 31 16.63 -19.97 24.98
N GLY A 32 16.18 -21.22 25.12
CA GLY A 32 14.77 -21.54 25.44
C GLY A 32 14.19 -20.83 26.68
N ASN A 33 14.96 -20.68 27.76
CA ASN A 33 14.46 -19.94 28.94
C ASN A 33 14.54 -18.42 28.77
N GLU A 34 15.43 -17.92 27.91
CA GLU A 34 15.48 -16.50 27.54
C GLU A 34 14.21 -16.14 26.74
N LEU A 35 13.84 -16.96 25.75
CA LEU A 35 12.57 -16.85 25.04
C LEU A 35 11.38 -16.85 26.01
N LEU A 36 11.37 -17.77 26.98
CA LEU A 36 10.31 -17.85 27.98
C LEU A 36 10.21 -16.58 28.83
N GLY A 37 11.35 -16.01 29.22
CA GLY A 37 11.41 -14.75 29.96
C GLY A 37 10.82 -13.60 29.15
N ILE A 38 11.36 -13.37 27.94
CA ILE A 38 10.91 -12.29 27.04
C ILE A 38 9.41 -12.40 26.75
N LEU A 39 8.92 -13.61 26.47
CA LEU A 39 7.50 -13.82 26.18
C LEU A 39 6.60 -13.55 27.39
N ASN A 40 7.01 -13.94 28.60
CA ASN A 40 6.26 -13.61 29.82
C ASN A 40 6.33 -12.11 30.15
N ASP A 41 7.45 -11.45 29.87
CA ASP A 41 7.57 -10.00 30.06
C ASP A 41 6.63 -9.24 29.10
N HIS A 42 6.50 -9.72 27.85
CA HIS A 42 5.61 -9.12 26.85
C HIS A 42 4.12 -9.40 27.09
N LEU A 43 3.76 -10.62 27.53
CA LEU A 43 2.38 -11.09 27.61
C LEU A 43 1.80 -11.08 29.03
N GLY A 44 2.62 -10.72 30.02
CA GLY A 44 2.29 -10.74 31.45
C GLY A 44 2.94 -11.90 32.18
N GLU A 45 3.45 -11.65 33.39
CA GLU A 45 4.20 -12.63 34.18
C GLU A 45 3.38 -13.90 34.42
N GLY A 46 3.95 -15.05 34.08
CA GLY A 46 3.29 -16.36 34.22
C GLY A 46 2.22 -16.67 33.15
N SER A 47 2.05 -15.81 32.14
CA SER A 47 1.14 -16.06 31.00
C SER A 47 1.51 -17.31 30.21
N ILE A 48 2.80 -17.70 30.20
CA ILE A 48 3.30 -18.84 29.45
C ILE A 48 4.09 -19.77 30.38
N SER A 49 3.63 -21.01 30.46
CA SER A 49 4.38 -22.09 31.11
C SER A 49 5.48 -22.62 30.19
N SER A 50 6.55 -23.12 30.79
CA SER A 50 7.63 -23.81 30.05
C SER A 50 7.09 -24.96 29.19
N GLY A 51 6.16 -25.76 29.74
CA GLY A 51 5.53 -26.87 29.02
C GLY A 51 4.81 -26.44 27.74
N LYS A 52 4.13 -25.28 27.75
CA LYS A 52 3.49 -24.72 26.55
C LYS A 52 4.56 -24.30 25.52
N LEU A 53 5.56 -23.52 25.95
CA LEU A 53 6.60 -23.03 25.05
C LEU A 53 7.33 -24.19 24.34
N TYR A 54 7.82 -25.18 25.09
CA TYR A 54 8.57 -26.30 24.50
C TYR A 54 7.68 -27.21 23.61
N SER A 55 6.39 -27.30 23.91
CA SER A 55 5.43 -27.98 23.03
C SER A 55 5.30 -27.28 21.68
N ASP A 56 5.15 -25.95 21.68
CA ASP A 56 5.03 -25.16 20.46
C ASP A 56 6.37 -25.11 19.67
N LEU A 57 7.52 -24.95 20.35
CA LEU A 57 8.85 -25.04 19.72
C LEU A 57 9.05 -26.40 19.02
N LYS A 58 8.61 -27.51 19.62
CA LYS A 58 8.69 -28.84 18.99
C LYS A 58 7.82 -28.94 17.73
N LYS A 59 6.64 -28.31 17.72
CA LYS A 59 5.78 -28.27 16.52
C LYS A 59 6.43 -27.43 15.42
N MET A 60 6.98 -26.28 15.77
CA MET A 60 7.68 -25.38 14.83
C MET A 60 8.92 -26.04 14.24
N GLU A 61 9.71 -26.76 15.04
CA GLU A 61 10.85 -27.57 14.57
C GLU A 61 10.38 -28.65 13.58
N LYS A 62 9.27 -29.35 13.87
CA LYS A 62 8.69 -30.36 12.96
C LYS A 62 8.22 -29.75 11.63
N ARG A 63 7.73 -28.50 11.65
CA ARG A 63 7.37 -27.75 10.43
C ARG A 63 8.60 -27.19 9.70
N GLY A 64 9.79 -27.33 10.27
CA GLY A 64 11.04 -26.84 9.71
C GLY A 64 11.22 -25.33 9.80
N TRP A 65 10.40 -24.62 10.60
CA TRP A 65 10.48 -23.16 10.74
C TRP A 65 11.61 -22.70 11.66
N ILE A 66 12.00 -23.56 12.60
CA ILE A 66 13.13 -23.32 13.50
C ILE A 66 14.04 -24.54 13.53
N SER A 67 15.30 -24.31 13.87
CA SER A 67 16.28 -25.33 14.20
C SER A 67 16.64 -25.24 15.68
N ARG A 68 17.20 -26.31 16.24
CA ARG A 68 17.72 -26.31 17.61
C ARG A 68 19.17 -26.77 17.66
N THR A 69 19.95 -26.10 18.50
CA THR A 69 21.37 -26.42 18.74
C THR A 69 21.62 -26.59 20.23
N LYS A 70 22.22 -27.71 20.62
CA LYS A 70 22.65 -27.94 22.00
C LYS A 70 24.04 -27.37 22.18
N ARG A 71 24.22 -26.51 23.19
CA ARG A 71 25.52 -25.96 23.57
C ARG A 71 25.84 -26.28 25.01
N LYS A 72 27.09 -26.68 25.26
CA LYS A 72 27.63 -26.82 26.61
C LYS A 72 27.87 -25.44 27.19
N ARG A 73 27.52 -25.25 28.46
CA ARG A 73 27.78 -24.00 29.20
C ARG A 73 29.29 -23.75 29.25
N GLU A 74 29.74 -22.55 28.88
CA GLU A 74 31.13 -22.14 29.10
C GLU A 74 31.44 -22.09 30.61
N LYS A 75 32.64 -22.54 31.00
CA LYS A 75 33.10 -22.50 32.39
C LYS A 75 33.27 -21.04 32.83
N GLY A 76 32.26 -20.45 33.49
CA GLY A 76 32.40 -19.11 34.06
C GLY A 76 31.15 -18.51 34.70
N GLU A 77 29.95 -18.83 34.20
CA GLU A 77 28.72 -18.21 34.71
C GLU A 77 28.04 -19.07 35.78
N GLY A 78 28.08 -18.67 37.05
CA GLY A 78 27.10 -19.06 38.09
C GLY A 78 27.22 -20.48 38.71
N LEU A 79 27.31 -20.52 40.04
CA LEU A 79 27.77 -21.67 40.84
C LEU A 79 26.77 -22.81 41.10
N LEU A 80 25.54 -22.79 40.56
CA LEU A 80 24.47 -23.68 41.08
C LEU A 80 23.82 -24.66 40.09
N THR A 81 24.26 -24.76 38.84
CA THR A 81 23.78 -25.83 37.92
C THR A 81 24.89 -26.31 36.98
N ARG A 82 25.73 -27.22 37.45
CA ARG A 82 26.75 -27.92 36.63
C ARG A 82 26.05 -28.94 35.71
N GLY A 83 26.29 -28.84 34.40
CA GLY A 83 26.12 -29.96 33.46
C GLY A 83 24.85 -30.04 32.60
N VAL A 84 23.97 -29.03 32.61
CA VAL A 84 22.78 -29.04 31.74
C VAL A 84 23.10 -28.38 30.40
N ASP A 85 22.93 -29.12 29.29
CA ASP A 85 23.01 -28.56 27.93
C ASP A 85 21.97 -27.45 27.77
N ARG A 86 22.40 -26.27 27.30
CA ARG A 86 21.48 -25.19 26.89
C ARG A 86 21.00 -25.48 25.47
N ILE A 87 19.69 -25.41 25.26
CA ILE A 87 19.07 -25.56 23.94
C ILE A 87 18.79 -24.18 23.38
N TYR A 88 19.49 -23.85 22.29
CA TYR A 88 19.29 -22.63 21.52
C TYR A 88 18.41 -22.92 20.32
N PHE A 89 17.60 -21.94 19.93
CA PHE A 89 16.72 -22.01 18.77
C PHE A 89 17.08 -20.89 17.80
N GLU A 90 17.01 -21.19 16.51
CA GLU A 90 17.26 -20.24 15.42
C GLU A 90 16.16 -20.37 14.36
N ILE A 91 15.79 -19.27 13.72
CA ILE A 91 14.84 -19.28 12.62
C ILE A 91 15.50 -19.81 11.34
N THR A 92 14.82 -20.68 10.61
CA THR A 92 15.29 -21.16 9.29
C THR A 92 14.77 -20.27 8.16
N ASP A 93 15.21 -20.49 6.93
CA ASP A 93 14.66 -19.81 5.74
C ASP A 93 13.15 -20.06 5.56
N SER A 94 12.68 -21.26 5.91
CA SER A 94 11.26 -21.60 5.91
C SER A 94 10.50 -20.80 6.97
N GLY A 95 11.07 -20.65 8.18
CA GLY A 95 10.49 -19.80 9.21
C GLY A 95 10.49 -18.31 8.84
N ARG A 96 11.55 -17.80 8.19
CA ARG A 96 11.60 -16.42 7.68
C ARG A 96 10.57 -16.18 6.59
N SER A 97 10.37 -17.16 5.71
CA SER A 97 9.34 -17.13 4.68
C SER A 97 7.94 -17.08 5.31
N GLU A 98 7.73 -17.84 6.39
CA GLU A 98 6.46 -17.84 7.11
C GLU A 98 6.18 -16.52 7.83
N LEU A 99 7.17 -15.98 8.53
CA LEU A 99 7.07 -14.65 9.15
C LEU A 99 6.74 -13.59 8.10
N SER A 100 7.43 -13.61 6.95
CA SER A 100 7.17 -12.71 5.84
C SER A 100 5.76 -12.86 5.25
N ARG A 101 5.23 -14.09 5.20
CA ARG A 101 3.85 -14.36 4.76
C ARG A 101 2.83 -13.74 5.71
N ALA A 102 3.02 -13.92 7.01
CA ALA A 102 2.15 -13.32 8.02
C ALA A 102 2.20 -11.79 8.02
N GLU A 103 3.40 -11.21 7.90
CA GLU A 103 3.56 -9.75 7.77
C GLU A 103 2.79 -9.21 6.56
N ARG A 104 2.92 -9.85 5.39
CA ARG A 104 2.17 -9.47 4.19
C ARG A 104 0.66 -9.59 4.40
N TYR A 105 0.19 -10.69 5.01
CA TYR A 105 -1.23 -10.90 5.29
C TYR A 105 -1.81 -9.78 6.17
N MET A 106 -1.18 -9.52 7.32
CA MET A 106 -1.63 -8.50 8.28
C MET A 106 -1.61 -7.10 7.68
N THR A 107 -0.56 -6.79 6.91
CA THR A 107 -0.40 -5.54 6.18
C THR A 107 -1.53 -5.33 5.17
N SER A 108 -1.81 -6.32 4.32
CA SER A 108 -2.92 -6.26 3.35
C SER A 108 -4.29 -6.20 4.02
N TRP A 109 -4.47 -6.88 5.16
CA TRP A 109 -5.71 -6.78 5.94
C TRP A 109 -5.93 -5.38 6.50
N GLN A 110 -4.89 -4.75 7.06
CA GLN A 110 -4.97 -3.37 7.55
C GLN A 110 -5.27 -2.40 6.41
N PHE A 111 -4.58 -2.52 5.27
CA PHE A 111 -4.83 -1.70 4.10
C PHE A 111 -6.28 -1.82 3.59
N ASN A 112 -6.77 -3.05 3.42
CA ASN A 112 -8.15 -3.30 2.99
C ASN A 112 -9.17 -2.70 3.97
N SER A 113 -8.90 -2.79 5.28
CA SER A 113 -9.75 -2.19 6.31
C SER A 113 -9.78 -0.67 6.23
N LEU A 114 -8.66 -0.02 5.89
CA LEU A 114 -8.60 1.43 5.64
C LEU A 114 -9.41 1.78 4.39
N LEU A 115 -9.20 1.05 3.30
CA LEU A 115 -9.88 1.27 2.02
C LEU A 115 -11.41 1.14 2.16
N GLU A 116 -11.88 0.09 2.84
CA GLU A 116 -13.31 -0.15 3.08
C GLU A 116 -13.98 1.01 3.82
N ARG A 117 -13.31 1.61 4.80
CA ARG A 117 -13.84 2.74 5.58
C ARG A 117 -13.96 4.03 4.77
N SER A 118 -13.14 4.21 3.74
CA SER A 118 -13.06 5.46 2.97
C SER A 118 -13.65 5.37 1.56
N SER A 119 -13.67 4.21 0.92
CA SER A 119 -13.95 4.07 -0.51
C SER A 119 -15.31 4.62 -0.91
N GLU A 120 -16.36 4.29 -0.16
CA GLU A 120 -17.72 4.74 -0.47
C GLU A 120 -17.88 6.26 -0.34
N ARG A 121 -17.22 6.87 0.65
CA ARG A 121 -17.25 8.32 0.87
C ARG A 121 -16.44 9.08 -0.19
N ILE A 122 -15.30 8.51 -0.61
CA ILE A 122 -14.48 9.03 -1.71
C ILE A 122 -15.29 8.95 -3.00
N ARG A 123 -15.83 7.78 -3.31
CA ARG A 123 -16.65 7.52 -4.51
C ARG A 123 -17.83 8.49 -4.60
N ALA A 124 -18.63 8.62 -3.53
CA ALA A 124 -19.75 9.55 -3.50
C ALA A 124 -19.33 11.01 -3.69
N THR A 125 -18.16 11.40 -3.18
CA THR A 125 -17.62 12.75 -3.39
C THR A 125 -17.17 12.94 -4.84
N LEU A 126 -16.51 11.94 -5.42
CA LEU A 126 -16.09 11.97 -6.82
C LEU A 126 -17.29 12.00 -7.78
N GLU A 127 -18.34 11.24 -7.51
CA GLU A 127 -19.60 11.29 -8.25
C GLU A 127 -20.19 12.71 -8.25
N ARG A 128 -20.20 13.39 -7.10
CA ARG A 128 -20.63 14.81 -7.02
C ARG A 128 -19.73 15.75 -7.82
N ILE A 129 -18.42 15.51 -7.83
CA ILE A 129 -17.44 16.25 -8.64
C ILE A 129 -17.67 16.00 -10.13
N LEU A 130 -18.26 14.88 -10.54
CA LEU A 130 -18.48 14.55 -11.95
C LEU A 130 -19.94 14.70 -12.40
N THR A 131 -20.89 14.93 -11.47
CA THR A 131 -22.35 14.99 -11.73
C THR A 131 -22.77 16.00 -12.81
N TYR A 132 -21.97 17.04 -13.05
CA TYR A 132 -22.29 18.09 -14.03
C TYR A 132 -21.79 17.78 -15.45
N LEU A 133 -21.09 16.66 -15.64
CA LEU A 133 -20.65 16.23 -16.95
C LEU A 133 -21.84 15.70 -17.76
N ARG A 134 -21.77 15.92 -19.07
CA ARG A 134 -22.73 15.36 -20.02
C ARG A 134 -22.41 13.88 -20.26
N GLU A 135 -23.38 13.10 -20.71
CA GLU A 135 -23.18 11.67 -20.99
C GLU A 135 -22.10 11.40 -22.06
N ASP A 136 -21.91 12.33 -23.00
CA ASP A 136 -20.86 12.24 -24.02
C ASP A 136 -19.47 12.67 -23.52
N SER A 137 -19.37 13.16 -22.29
CA SER A 137 -18.11 13.67 -21.72
C SER A 137 -17.10 12.55 -21.52
N THR A 138 -15.86 12.79 -21.94
CA THR A 138 -14.75 11.85 -21.76
C THR A 138 -13.98 12.15 -20.48
N VAL A 139 -13.89 11.18 -19.57
CA VAL A 139 -13.14 11.29 -18.32
C VAL A 139 -11.92 10.39 -18.37
N GLY A 140 -10.74 10.98 -18.23
CA GLY A 140 -9.49 10.22 -18.15
C GLY A 140 -9.17 9.86 -16.71
N ILE A 141 -8.87 8.59 -16.49
CA ILE A 141 -8.55 8.06 -15.17
C ILE A 141 -7.11 7.56 -15.17
N ALA A 142 -6.22 8.25 -14.47
CA ALA A 142 -4.86 7.79 -14.26
C ALA A 142 -4.82 6.70 -13.20
N VAL A 143 -4.25 5.55 -13.56
CA VAL A 143 -4.13 4.36 -12.71
C VAL A 143 -2.72 3.79 -12.80
N ASP A 144 -2.23 3.17 -11.73
CA ASP A 144 -0.93 2.50 -11.71
C ASP A 144 -0.94 1.27 -12.64
N THR A 145 0.22 0.93 -13.23
CA THR A 145 0.41 -0.28 -14.02
C THR A 145 0.56 -1.57 -13.20
N SER A 146 0.54 -1.52 -11.88
CA SER A 146 0.49 -2.70 -11.00
C SER A 146 -0.94 -3.21 -10.86
N LYS A 147 -1.11 -4.52 -10.62
CA LYS A 147 -2.43 -5.13 -10.39
C LYS A 147 -3.08 -4.53 -9.14
N GLU A 148 -2.28 -4.34 -8.10
CA GLU A 148 -2.69 -3.84 -6.79
C GLU A 148 -3.11 -2.37 -6.89
N GLY A 149 -2.30 -1.52 -7.54
CA GLY A 149 -2.64 -0.12 -7.76
C GLY A 149 -3.86 0.07 -8.68
N PHE A 150 -4.01 -0.77 -9.72
CA PHE A 150 -5.22 -0.76 -10.54
C PHE A 150 -6.47 -1.14 -9.72
N SER A 151 -6.42 -2.23 -8.95
CA SER A 151 -7.54 -2.66 -8.12
C SER A 151 -7.91 -1.61 -7.05
N TRP A 152 -6.92 -0.96 -6.42
CA TRP A 152 -7.16 0.17 -5.51
C TRP A 152 -7.89 1.31 -6.21
N ALA A 153 -7.42 1.74 -7.39
CA ALA A 153 -8.08 2.77 -8.16
C ALA A 153 -9.54 2.40 -8.48
N MET A 154 -9.77 1.18 -8.99
CA MET A 154 -11.12 0.72 -9.34
C MET A 154 -12.10 0.72 -8.16
N GLU A 155 -11.63 0.45 -6.94
CA GLU A 155 -12.46 0.53 -5.74
C GLU A 155 -12.83 1.99 -5.40
N LEU A 156 -12.02 2.98 -5.77
CA LEU A 156 -12.29 4.38 -5.44
C LEU A 156 -13.14 5.12 -6.49
N LEU A 157 -13.18 4.60 -7.72
CA LEU A 157 -13.79 5.28 -8.86
C LEU A 157 -15.33 5.26 -8.84
N PRO A 158 -15.96 6.22 -9.54
CA PRO A 158 -17.41 6.34 -9.63
C PRO A 158 -18.02 5.10 -10.26
N ARG A 159 -19.23 4.72 -9.83
CA ARG A 159 -19.99 3.63 -10.50
C ARG A 159 -20.91 4.15 -11.60
N SER A 160 -20.84 5.45 -11.90
CA SER A 160 -21.82 6.15 -12.73
C SER A 160 -21.93 5.53 -14.12
N LYS A 161 -23.12 5.02 -14.43
CA LYS A 161 -23.54 4.68 -15.79
C LYS A 161 -23.59 5.95 -16.63
N GLY A 162 -22.96 5.95 -17.80
CA GLY A 162 -23.10 7.00 -18.80
C GLY A 162 -21.94 7.99 -18.94
N LEU A 163 -20.81 7.83 -18.24
CA LEU A 163 -19.59 8.58 -18.56
C LEU A 163 -18.69 7.77 -19.48
N ASN A 164 -18.13 8.41 -20.51
CA ASN A 164 -17.11 7.80 -21.37
C ASN A 164 -15.77 7.81 -20.63
N MET A 165 -15.45 6.72 -19.93
CA MET A 165 -14.17 6.60 -19.21
C MET A 165 -13.07 6.11 -20.14
N VAL A 166 -11.87 6.67 -19.98
CA VAL A 166 -10.63 6.13 -20.57
C VAL A 166 -9.59 5.96 -19.47
N MET A 167 -8.95 4.79 -19.43
CA MET A 167 -7.88 4.50 -18.48
C MET A 167 -6.55 4.97 -19.04
N LEU A 168 -5.82 5.77 -18.26
CA LEU A 168 -4.45 6.16 -18.52
C LEU A 168 -3.56 5.32 -17.60
N THR A 169 -3.03 4.21 -18.11
CA THR A 169 -2.18 3.31 -17.32
C THR A 169 -0.78 3.92 -17.23
N MET A 170 -0.44 4.44 -16.06
CA MET A 170 0.72 5.29 -15.82
C MET A 170 1.96 4.49 -15.48
N SER A 171 2.99 4.62 -16.31
CA SER A 171 4.36 4.26 -15.95
C SER A 171 5.03 5.38 -15.15
N PHE A 172 5.70 5.00 -14.06
CA PHE A 172 6.58 5.87 -13.29
C PHE A 172 8.03 5.85 -13.81
N ASP A 173 8.35 4.90 -14.69
CA ASP A 173 9.66 4.84 -15.31
C ASP A 173 9.78 5.90 -16.41
N THR A 174 10.64 6.89 -16.15
CA THR A 174 10.93 8.01 -17.06
C THR A 174 12.13 7.72 -17.97
N THR A 175 12.82 6.59 -17.79
CA THR A 175 14.09 6.26 -18.48
C THR A 175 13.91 5.63 -19.87
N GLY A 176 12.66 5.41 -20.31
CA GLY A 176 12.36 4.98 -21.69
C GLY A 176 12.32 3.47 -21.90
N SER A 177 12.45 2.65 -20.85
CA SER A 177 11.97 1.26 -20.88
C SER A 177 10.50 1.29 -21.29
N GLY A 178 10.13 0.55 -22.33
CA GLY A 178 8.76 0.55 -22.85
C GLY A 178 7.72 0.38 -21.74
N ILE A 179 6.57 1.05 -21.88
CA ILE A 179 5.48 0.95 -20.90
C ILE A 179 5.03 -0.51 -20.86
N PRO A 180 5.11 -1.22 -19.72
CA PRO A 180 4.69 -2.62 -19.63
C PRO A 180 3.26 -2.74 -20.16
N SER A 181 3.06 -3.55 -21.20
CA SER A 181 1.72 -3.82 -21.70
C SER A 181 1.00 -4.68 -20.66
N MET A 182 0.25 -4.04 -19.77
CA MET A 182 -0.69 -4.74 -18.92
C MET A 182 -1.78 -5.33 -19.81
N GLY A 183 -1.74 -6.65 -19.99
CA GLY A 183 -2.81 -7.40 -20.64
C GLY A 183 -4.13 -7.12 -19.92
N MET A 184 -4.95 -6.24 -20.52
CA MET A 184 -6.34 -5.89 -20.21
C MET A 184 -6.86 -6.33 -18.84
N LEU A 185 -6.52 -5.58 -17.77
CA LEU A 185 -7.18 -5.74 -16.46
C LEU A 185 -8.69 -5.37 -16.52
N SER A 186 -9.11 -4.66 -17.58
CA SER A 186 -10.50 -4.55 -18.00
C SER A 186 -10.58 -4.59 -19.53
N LYS A 187 -11.47 -5.43 -20.07
CA LYS A 187 -11.79 -5.41 -21.51
C LYS A 187 -12.81 -4.34 -21.88
N GLU A 188 -13.46 -3.74 -20.89
CA GLU A 188 -14.65 -2.91 -21.07
C GLU A 188 -14.35 -1.41 -21.13
N ILE A 189 -13.18 -0.98 -20.62
CA ILE A 189 -12.76 0.42 -20.62
C ILE A 189 -11.54 0.58 -21.52
N PRO A 190 -11.51 1.53 -22.47
CA PRO A 190 -10.33 1.78 -23.29
C PRO A 190 -9.11 2.14 -22.44
N HIS A 191 -7.96 1.51 -22.73
CA HIS A 191 -6.69 1.76 -22.05
C HIS A 191 -5.69 2.48 -22.96
N PHE A 192 -5.05 3.51 -22.43
CA PHE A 192 -3.94 4.23 -23.04
C PHE A 192 -2.71 4.11 -22.15
N PRO A 193 -1.65 3.40 -22.60
CA PRO A 193 -0.34 3.47 -21.97
C PRO A 193 0.11 4.93 -21.91
N ALA A 194 0.49 5.41 -20.73
CA ALA A 194 0.93 6.77 -20.52
C ALA A 194 2.13 6.80 -19.56
N ARG A 195 2.89 7.90 -19.59
CA ARG A 195 3.91 8.18 -18.59
C ARG A 195 3.47 9.36 -17.74
N VAL A 196 3.96 9.41 -16.51
CA VAL A 196 3.68 10.53 -15.60
C VAL A 196 4.23 11.87 -16.14
N ASP A 197 5.22 11.87 -17.01
CA ASP A 197 5.82 13.07 -17.61
C ASP A 197 5.38 13.37 -19.06
N ASP A 198 4.69 12.42 -19.69
CA ASP A 198 4.18 12.52 -21.06
C ASP A 198 2.92 11.65 -21.24
N ILE A 199 1.76 12.30 -21.17
CA ILE A 199 0.47 11.65 -21.43
C ILE A 199 0.19 11.76 -22.94
N PRO A 200 0.06 10.65 -23.69
CA PRO A 200 -0.01 10.66 -25.17
C PRO A 200 -1.40 11.05 -25.71
N LEU A 201 -1.98 12.11 -25.15
CA LEU A 201 -3.23 12.71 -25.57
C LEU A 201 -3.01 14.16 -25.98
N LYS A 202 -3.87 14.63 -26.90
CA LYS A 202 -3.85 16.03 -27.35
C LYS A 202 -4.25 16.97 -26.21
N ASN A 203 -3.85 18.24 -26.33
CA ASN A 203 -4.25 19.29 -25.40
C ASN A 203 -5.79 19.41 -25.34
N GLY A 204 -6.36 19.39 -24.14
CA GLY A 204 -7.81 19.48 -23.96
C GLY A 204 -8.59 18.32 -24.58
N TYR A 205 -8.02 17.13 -24.64
CA TYR A 205 -8.74 15.93 -25.08
C TYR A 205 -9.85 15.53 -24.08
N LEU A 206 -9.55 15.56 -22.78
CA LEU A 206 -10.45 15.09 -21.71
C LEU A 206 -11.37 16.19 -21.21
N ASP A 207 -12.64 15.89 -20.95
CA ASP A 207 -13.57 16.82 -20.29
C ASP A 207 -13.25 16.97 -18.80
N SER A 208 -12.72 15.92 -18.17
CA SER A 208 -12.19 15.94 -16.80
C SER A 208 -11.17 14.82 -16.61
N ALA A 209 -10.33 14.95 -15.59
CA ALA A 209 -9.33 13.94 -15.24
C ALA A 209 -9.43 13.56 -13.76
N VAL A 210 -9.22 12.28 -13.48
CA VAL A 210 -9.07 11.75 -12.11
C VAL A 210 -7.72 11.04 -12.04
N SER A 211 -6.94 11.35 -11.01
CA SER A 211 -5.72 10.64 -10.67
C SER A 211 -5.97 9.75 -9.47
N ALA A 212 -5.79 8.45 -9.65
CA ALA A 212 -5.76 7.45 -8.57
C ALA A 212 -4.47 6.64 -8.73
N ILE A 213 -3.34 7.34 -8.58
CA ILE A 213 -2.00 6.75 -8.55
C ILE A 213 -1.29 7.22 -7.27
N PRO A 214 -0.35 6.43 -6.73
CA PRO A 214 0.47 6.87 -5.61
C PRO A 214 1.41 8.00 -6.01
N LEU A 215 1.16 9.23 -5.54
CA LEU A 215 2.02 10.35 -5.93
C LEU A 215 3.42 10.23 -5.35
N ALA A 216 3.62 9.50 -4.26
CA ALA A 216 4.93 9.20 -3.68
C ALA A 216 5.92 8.56 -4.68
N ARG A 217 5.42 7.96 -5.77
CA ARG A 217 6.23 7.37 -6.85
C ARG A 217 6.52 8.33 -8.00
N VAL A 218 5.87 9.49 -8.04
CA VAL A 218 6.04 10.49 -9.09
C VAL A 218 7.24 11.37 -8.76
N GLN A 219 8.33 11.20 -9.51
CA GLN A 219 9.58 11.95 -9.29
C GLN A 219 9.39 13.46 -9.50
N ASP A 220 8.70 13.84 -10.57
CA ASP A 220 8.37 15.23 -10.92
C ASP A 220 6.85 15.44 -10.86
N LEU A 221 6.37 15.73 -9.65
CA LEU A 221 4.96 15.96 -9.37
C LEU A 221 4.40 17.17 -10.13
N GLU A 222 5.19 18.22 -10.31
CA GLU A 222 4.76 19.42 -11.01
C GLU A 222 4.57 19.16 -12.50
N ARG A 223 5.49 18.40 -13.11
CA ARG A 223 5.34 17.95 -14.50
C ARG A 223 4.11 17.06 -14.67
N TYR A 224 3.90 16.10 -13.77
CA TYR A 224 2.73 15.23 -13.82
C TYR A 224 1.40 15.98 -13.74
N ILE A 225 1.27 16.88 -12.76
CA ILE A 225 0.07 17.72 -12.63
C ILE A 225 -0.09 18.61 -13.87
N SER A 226 1.01 19.11 -14.44
CA SER A 226 0.98 19.89 -15.68
C SER A 226 0.45 19.09 -16.86
N GLU A 227 0.82 17.81 -16.97
CA GLU A 227 0.31 16.91 -18.02
C GLU A 227 -1.19 16.65 -17.86
N LEU A 228 -1.67 16.34 -16.64
CA LEU A 228 -3.11 16.22 -16.35
C LEU A 228 -3.86 17.50 -16.72
N VAL A 229 -3.31 18.66 -16.36
CA VAL A 229 -3.87 19.96 -16.73
C VAL A 229 -3.88 20.13 -18.24
N ARG A 230 -2.80 19.81 -18.94
CA ARG A 230 -2.66 19.97 -20.40
C ARG A 230 -3.73 19.18 -21.15
N VAL A 231 -3.93 17.92 -20.81
CA VAL A 231 -4.89 17.03 -21.49
C VAL A 231 -6.34 17.34 -21.12
N THR A 232 -6.59 18.05 -20.01
CA THR A 232 -7.95 18.43 -19.58
C THR A 232 -8.44 19.71 -20.28
N LYS A 233 -9.71 19.75 -20.70
CA LYS A 233 -10.36 20.92 -21.31
C LYS A 233 -10.48 22.07 -20.32
N LYS A 234 -10.51 23.30 -20.86
CA LYS A 234 -10.80 24.52 -20.08
C LYS A 234 -12.16 24.36 -19.38
N GLY A 235 -12.22 24.65 -18.09
CA GLY A 235 -13.43 24.46 -17.29
C GLY A 235 -13.71 23.01 -16.88
N GLY A 236 -12.91 22.03 -17.33
CA GLY A 236 -12.93 20.66 -16.82
C GLY A 236 -12.42 20.58 -15.38
N ARG A 237 -12.77 19.50 -14.68
CA ARG A 237 -12.32 19.24 -13.31
C ARG A 237 -11.15 18.27 -13.32
N ILE A 238 -10.22 18.50 -12.40
CA ILE A 238 -9.10 17.59 -12.13
C ILE A 238 -9.22 17.21 -10.68
N ALA A 239 -9.28 15.91 -10.40
CA ALA A 239 -9.35 15.35 -9.07
C ALA A 239 -8.16 14.40 -8.86
N ILE A 240 -7.56 14.44 -7.68
CA ILE A 240 -6.48 13.55 -7.27
C ILE A 240 -6.93 12.86 -5.98
N ILE A 241 -6.88 11.54 -6.00
CA ILE A 241 -7.08 10.67 -4.84
C ILE A 241 -5.73 10.10 -4.49
N ASP A 242 -5.34 10.21 -3.23
CA ASP A 242 -4.10 9.62 -2.74
C ASP A 242 -4.18 9.39 -1.23
N ILE A 243 -3.12 8.84 -0.65
CA ILE A 243 -3.00 8.51 0.76
C ILE A 243 -1.97 9.43 1.41
N SER A 244 -2.38 10.11 2.48
CA SER A 244 -1.53 10.91 3.33
C SER A 244 -0.81 9.99 4.31
N THR A 245 0.50 9.88 4.18
CA THR A 245 1.34 9.14 5.15
C THR A 245 2.11 10.05 6.10
N GLU A 246 1.92 11.37 6.03
CA GLU A 246 2.64 12.39 6.81
C GLU A 246 3.04 11.88 8.22
N GLY A 247 4.33 11.52 8.37
CA GLY A 247 4.94 11.09 9.63
C GLY A 247 4.70 9.64 10.09
N SER A 248 4.00 8.79 9.33
CA SER A 248 3.66 7.41 9.72
C SER A 248 4.48 6.37 8.95
N TYR A 249 5.64 6.01 9.52
CA TYR A 249 6.47 4.91 9.01
C TYR A 249 5.71 3.59 8.87
N LEU A 250 4.79 3.29 9.82
CA LEU A 250 3.96 2.10 9.76
C LEU A 250 3.07 2.10 8.51
N LEU A 251 2.39 3.22 8.24
CA LEU A 251 1.48 3.33 7.11
C LEU A 251 2.23 3.28 5.78
N GLU A 252 3.41 3.90 5.70
CA GLU A 252 4.29 3.80 4.52
C GLU A 252 4.69 2.35 4.23
N ASN A 253 5.07 1.59 5.26
CA ASN A 253 5.39 0.17 5.10
C ASN A 253 4.15 -0.65 4.70
N VAL A 254 2.99 -0.35 5.29
CA VAL A 254 1.73 -1.04 4.97
C VAL A 254 1.38 -0.86 3.49
N ILE A 255 1.36 0.39 3.02
CA ILE A 255 1.03 0.73 1.63
C ILE A 255 2.10 0.18 0.68
N GLY A 256 3.37 0.41 0.99
CA GLY A 256 4.49 -0.04 0.16
C GLY A 256 4.50 -1.55 -0.05
N ARG A 257 4.31 -2.35 1.02
CA ARG A 257 4.28 -3.81 0.90
C ARG A 257 3.02 -4.33 0.23
N THR A 258 1.84 -3.80 0.56
CA THR A 258 0.57 -4.27 -0.01
C THR A 258 0.47 -3.96 -1.50
N LEU A 259 0.98 -2.81 -1.94
CA LEU A 259 0.86 -2.38 -3.32
C LEU A 259 2.09 -2.77 -4.17
N GLY A 260 3.06 -3.49 -3.59
CA GLY A 260 4.25 -3.98 -4.29
C GLY A 260 5.28 -2.89 -4.60
N TRP A 261 5.33 -1.84 -3.78
CA TRP A 261 6.16 -0.64 -3.93
C TRP A 261 7.25 -0.50 -2.86
N SER A 262 7.54 -1.56 -2.09
CA SER A 262 8.50 -1.56 -0.97
C SER A 262 9.94 -1.17 -1.36
N ASP A 263 10.31 -1.34 -2.62
CA ASP A 263 11.69 -1.15 -3.10
C ASP A 263 11.91 0.24 -3.71
N VAL A 264 10.85 1.03 -3.86
CA VAL A 264 10.90 2.39 -4.40
C VAL A 264 10.90 3.34 -3.22
N GLY A 265 12.03 4.03 -2.98
CA GLY A 265 12.19 4.96 -1.87
C GLY A 265 10.97 5.88 -1.74
N TRP A 266 10.21 5.68 -0.67
CA TRP A 266 8.93 6.36 -0.47
C TRP A 266 9.21 7.83 -0.16
N ARG A 267 8.69 8.73 -0.99
CA ARG A 267 8.74 10.16 -0.67
C ARG A 267 7.47 10.53 0.07
N SER A 268 7.61 10.99 1.31
CA SER A 268 6.51 11.65 1.99
C SER A 268 6.17 12.92 1.22
N ILE A 269 4.99 12.96 0.59
CA ILE A 269 4.46 14.13 -0.11
C ILE A 269 3.37 14.70 0.76
N GLY A 270 3.55 15.95 1.20
CA GLY A 270 2.55 16.63 2.00
C GLY A 270 1.34 16.99 1.15
N ILE A 271 0.15 16.98 1.76
CA ILE A 271 -1.06 17.42 1.06
C ILE A 271 -0.95 18.89 0.60
N ASP A 272 -0.18 19.69 1.36
CA ASP A 272 0.05 21.10 1.11
C ASP A 272 0.92 21.33 -0.13
N ASP A 273 1.88 20.45 -0.41
CA ASP A 273 2.71 20.50 -1.62
C ASP A 273 1.82 20.33 -2.87
N ILE A 274 0.95 19.32 -2.85
CA ILE A 274 0.02 19.04 -3.95
C ILE A 274 -0.99 20.17 -4.10
N SER A 275 -1.51 20.68 -2.98
CA SER A 275 -2.44 21.80 -2.97
C SER A 275 -1.82 23.08 -3.54
N GLY A 276 -0.57 23.38 -3.21
CA GLY A 276 0.17 24.51 -3.77
C GLY A 276 0.31 24.41 -5.29
N ILE A 277 0.73 23.24 -5.80
CA ILE A 277 0.86 23.00 -7.24
C ILE A 277 -0.50 23.14 -7.94
N LEU A 278 -1.56 22.52 -7.42
CA LEU A 278 -2.89 22.60 -8.02
C LEU A 278 -3.44 24.03 -7.97
N SER A 279 -3.26 24.76 -6.88
CA SER A 279 -3.77 26.13 -6.71
C SER A 279 -3.13 27.12 -7.70
N SER A 280 -1.88 26.89 -8.08
CA SER A 280 -1.22 27.69 -9.12
C SER A 280 -1.82 27.50 -10.52
N ARG A 281 -2.43 26.34 -10.80
CA ARG A 281 -2.89 25.91 -12.14
C ARG A 281 -4.41 25.87 -12.29
N LEU A 282 -5.13 25.68 -11.20
CA LEU A 282 -6.58 25.52 -11.14
C LEU A 282 -7.24 26.71 -10.44
N GLN A 283 -8.56 26.71 -10.42
CA GLN A 283 -9.39 27.60 -9.62
C GLN A 283 -10.32 26.76 -8.75
N LYS A 284 -10.73 27.31 -7.61
CA LYS A 284 -11.61 26.64 -6.63
C LYS A 284 -11.05 25.27 -6.24
N VAL A 285 -9.79 25.27 -5.79
CA VAL A 285 -9.17 24.05 -5.27
C VAL A 285 -9.79 23.77 -3.91
N GLU A 286 -10.28 22.55 -3.75
CA GLU A 286 -10.93 22.05 -2.55
C GLU A 286 -10.27 20.73 -2.13
N ILE A 287 -10.21 20.50 -0.82
CA ILE A 287 -9.58 19.33 -0.22
C ILE A 287 -10.58 18.69 0.74
N LYS A 288 -10.67 17.37 0.71
CA LYS A 288 -11.44 16.59 1.67
C LYS A 288 -10.68 15.35 2.11
N ARG A 289 -10.52 15.18 3.42
CA ARG A 289 -9.88 14.01 4.03
C ARG A 289 -10.91 12.95 4.43
N PHE A 290 -10.53 11.69 4.32
CA PHE A 290 -11.32 10.50 4.64
C PHE A 290 -10.47 9.54 5.48
N GLY A 291 -10.02 10.01 6.64
CA GLY A 291 -8.94 9.38 7.38
C GLY A 291 -7.61 9.68 6.68
N GLU A 292 -6.93 8.62 6.29
CA GLU A 292 -5.61 8.58 5.69
C GLU A 292 -5.69 8.86 4.20
N HIS A 293 -6.83 8.56 3.56
CA HIS A 293 -7.08 8.97 2.18
C HIS A 293 -7.51 10.43 2.11
N TYR A 294 -7.18 11.09 1.01
CA TYR A 294 -7.72 12.41 0.69
C TYR A 294 -8.09 12.51 -0.78
N LEU A 295 -8.98 13.47 -1.04
CA LEU A 295 -9.36 13.90 -2.37
C LEU A 295 -9.09 15.39 -2.46
N ILE A 296 -8.27 15.79 -3.43
CA ILE A 296 -8.04 17.19 -3.78
C ILE A 296 -8.49 17.42 -5.22
N TRP A 297 -9.27 18.47 -5.45
CA TRP A 297 -9.77 18.74 -6.79
C TRP A 297 -9.87 20.23 -7.06
N GLY A 298 -9.87 20.58 -8.35
CA GLY A 298 -10.09 21.95 -8.79
C GLY A 298 -10.60 21.98 -10.22
N ARG A 299 -10.85 23.19 -10.71
CA ARG A 299 -11.30 23.41 -12.08
C ARG A 299 -10.20 24.05 -12.91
N LYS A 300 -9.95 23.55 -14.13
CA LYS A 300 -9.03 24.23 -15.05
C LYS A 300 -9.59 25.61 -15.41
N ARG A 301 -8.75 26.65 -15.32
CA ARG A 301 -9.15 28.03 -15.59
C ARG A 301 -9.75 28.12 -17.01
N LYS A 302 -10.91 28.77 -17.13
CA LYS A 302 -11.37 29.27 -18.43
C LYS A 302 -10.50 30.50 -18.76
N PRO A 303 -10.18 30.78 -20.03
CA PRO A 303 -9.59 32.06 -20.38
C PRO A 303 -10.53 33.13 -19.83
N GLY A 304 -9.97 34.13 -19.14
CA GLY A 304 -10.73 35.31 -18.77
C GLY A 304 -11.28 35.93 -20.05
N ASN A 305 -12.53 36.37 -20.03
CA ASN A 305 -12.92 37.49 -20.88
C ASN A 305 -12.13 38.69 -20.35
N GLY A 306 -10.89 38.84 -20.84
CA GLY A 306 -10.24 40.15 -20.89
C GLY A 306 -10.85 40.92 -22.04
#